data_AF-A0AAD4EXV8-F1
#
_entry.id   AF-A0AAD4EXV8-F1
#
_cell.length_a   1.000
_cell.length_b   1.000
_cell.length_c   1.000
_cell.angle_alpha   90.00
_cell.angle_beta   90.00
_cell.angle_gamma   90.00
#
_symmetry.space_group_name_H-M   'P 1'
#
loop_
_entity.id
_entity.type
_entity.pdbx_description
1 polymer ?
#
loop_
_entity_poly.entity_id
_entity_poly.type
_entity_poly.pdbx_seq_one_letter_code
_entity_poly.pdbx_strand_id
1 'polypeptide(L)'
;MPALGKPLSRAKSTTPSGRRKRAASSSVRAFFSLTHTQATLRKWLYAGYVYLCILFVILAGIRTYVQHYALSDNEPIGWALGYLLGDLPQFRFQVVKASLERWICLPARASPSTTPLPTCADNHCTDGWVQHARLASLGPANTRLVLSGYCLAIIAAGLTVVARLSPVYEVDTRRKVFHFMMVAMFLPTTYVDPCFVALALALVLAVFLLLDLLRASQLPPLSRPIARFLTPYVDGRDLRGPVVISHIFLLIGCAIPLWLSLAALPRVVEGEGEGDGGPLRGWEVPTRDVKMKAQKARPA
;
A
#
# COMPACT_ATOMS: atom_id res chain seq x y z
N MET A 1 14.07 23.29 -76.04
CA MET A 1 13.81 22.42 -74.85
C MET A 1 15.17 21.97 -74.32
N PRO A 2 15.43 21.86 -73.00
CA PRO A 2 14.54 22.00 -71.81
C PRO A 2 14.93 23.18 -70.88
N ALA A 3 13.99 23.98 -70.40
CA ALA A 3 13.19 23.85 -69.15
C ALA A 3 13.93 24.36 -67.88
N LEU A 4 13.82 25.67 -67.65
CA LEU A 4 14.25 26.38 -66.45
C LEU A 4 13.31 26.02 -65.28
N GLY A 5 13.85 25.45 -64.20
CA GLY A 5 13.11 24.97 -63.04
C GLY A 5 12.29 26.07 -62.35
N LYS A 6 11.02 25.76 -62.05
CA LYS A 6 10.13 26.61 -61.25
C LYS A 6 10.67 26.74 -59.81
N PRO A 7 10.73 27.94 -59.22
CA PRO A 7 11.03 28.07 -57.81
C PRO A 7 9.87 27.54 -56.96
N LEU A 8 10.18 26.65 -56.01
CA LEU A 8 9.24 26.12 -55.02
C LEU A 8 8.57 27.29 -54.27
N SER A 9 7.24 27.35 -54.31
CA SER A 9 6.47 28.45 -53.72
C SER A 9 6.71 28.51 -52.22
N ARG A 10 7.26 29.63 -51.74
CA ARG A 10 7.47 29.90 -50.32
C ARG A 10 6.10 30.02 -49.64
N ALA A 11 5.79 29.11 -48.72
CA ALA A 11 4.54 29.11 -47.97
C ALA A 11 4.31 30.49 -47.32
N LYS A 12 3.18 31.13 -47.65
CA LYS A 12 2.83 32.48 -47.16
C LYS A 12 2.69 32.48 -45.62
N SER A 13 3.48 33.32 -44.95
CA SER A 13 3.54 33.40 -43.47
C SER A 13 2.45 34.26 -42.82
N THR A 14 1.45 34.69 -43.60
CA THR A 14 0.39 35.61 -43.19
C THR A 14 -1.00 34.98 -43.37
N THR A 15 -1.93 35.28 -42.46
CA THR A 15 -3.35 34.93 -42.64
C THR A 15 -3.96 35.83 -43.73
N PRO A 16 -5.13 35.49 -44.30
CA PRO A 16 -5.81 36.32 -45.31
C PRO A 16 -6.09 37.77 -44.86
N SER A 17 -6.15 38.00 -43.54
CA SER A 17 -6.31 39.33 -42.91
C SER A 17 -4.98 40.09 -42.67
N GLY A 18 -3.86 39.63 -43.23
CA GLY A 18 -2.55 40.29 -43.08
C GLY A 18 -1.85 40.05 -41.73
N ARG A 19 -2.48 39.31 -40.80
CA ARG A 19 -1.87 38.99 -39.50
C ARG A 19 -0.75 37.97 -39.69
N ARG A 20 0.46 38.31 -39.22
CA ARG A 20 1.60 37.37 -39.20
C ARG A 20 1.21 36.16 -38.35
N LYS A 21 1.25 34.95 -38.93
CA LYS A 21 0.97 33.73 -38.16
C LYS A 21 1.95 33.67 -37.00
N ARG A 22 1.46 33.53 -35.76
CA ARG A 22 2.33 33.32 -34.58
C ARG A 22 3.24 32.12 -34.90
N ALA A 23 4.54 32.36 -34.97
CA ALA A 23 5.50 31.29 -35.14
C ALA A 23 5.32 30.32 -33.96
N ALA A 24 5.16 29.02 -34.26
CA ALA A 24 5.13 28.01 -33.22
C ALA A 24 6.38 28.17 -32.34
N SER A 25 6.19 28.19 -31.01
CA SER A 25 7.28 28.30 -30.04
C SER A 25 8.38 27.28 -30.34
N SER A 26 9.64 27.58 -30.03
CA SER A 26 10.78 26.70 -30.31
C SER A 26 10.57 25.28 -29.79
N SER A 27 9.90 25.14 -28.64
CA SER A 27 9.48 23.87 -28.05
C SER A 27 8.55 23.07 -28.96
N VAL A 28 7.55 23.72 -29.55
CA VAL A 28 6.55 23.10 -30.46
C VAL A 28 7.21 22.68 -31.78
N ARG A 29 8.17 23.46 -32.27
CA ARG A 29 8.92 23.12 -33.50
C ARG A 29 9.82 21.88 -33.29
N ALA A 30 10.35 21.68 -32.09
CA ALA A 30 11.11 20.47 -31.74
C ALA A 30 10.22 19.21 -31.75
N PHE A 31 8.96 19.29 -31.32
CA PHE A 31 8.04 18.15 -31.38
C PHE A 31 7.72 17.69 -32.81
N PHE A 32 7.68 18.61 -33.78
CA PHE A 32 7.50 18.29 -35.19
C PHE A 32 8.76 17.75 -35.88
N SER A 33 9.93 17.82 -35.23
CA SER A 33 11.19 17.29 -35.78
C SER A 33 11.42 15.80 -35.49
N LEU A 34 10.63 15.22 -34.58
CA LEU A 34 10.81 13.84 -34.15
C LEU A 34 9.97 12.88 -35.00
N THR A 35 10.61 11.81 -35.47
CA THR A 35 9.88 10.67 -36.02
C THR A 35 9.09 9.96 -34.91
N HIS A 36 7.96 9.32 -35.27
CA HIS A 36 7.12 8.59 -34.31
C HIS A 36 7.92 7.52 -33.52
N THR A 37 8.88 6.87 -34.19
CA THR A 37 9.78 5.87 -33.57
C THR A 37 10.70 6.51 -32.53
N GLN A 38 11.33 7.64 -32.84
CA GLN A 38 12.19 8.37 -31.90
C GLN A 38 11.41 8.91 -30.69
N ALA A 39 10.18 9.42 -30.91
CA ALA A 39 9.32 9.88 -29.82
C ALA A 39 8.93 8.74 -28.88
N THR A 40 8.60 7.58 -29.44
CA THR A 40 8.26 6.38 -28.65
C THR A 40 9.46 5.89 -27.84
N LEU A 41 10.64 5.76 -28.47
CA LEU A 41 11.86 5.34 -27.77
C LEU A 41 12.20 6.26 -26.59
N ARG A 42 12.18 7.58 -26.80
CA ARG A 42 12.46 8.55 -25.72
C ARG A 42 11.46 8.44 -24.57
N LYS A 43 10.18 8.20 -24.89
CA LYS A 43 9.14 8.00 -23.87
C LYS A 43 9.41 6.74 -23.03
N TRP A 44 9.83 5.64 -23.66
CA TRP A 44 10.18 4.40 -22.95
C TRP A 44 11.47 4.53 -22.13
N LEU A 45 12.48 5.22 -22.65
CA LEU A 45 13.71 5.50 -21.91
C LEU A 45 13.43 6.36 -20.67
N TYR A 46 12.63 7.41 -20.82
CA TYR A 46 12.19 8.23 -19.69
C TYR A 46 11.41 7.40 -18.67
N ALA A 47 10.50 6.53 -19.12
CA ALA A 47 9.76 5.65 -18.22
C ALA A 47 10.68 4.69 -17.48
N GLY A 48 11.63 4.05 -18.18
CA GLY A 48 12.64 3.19 -17.59
C GLY A 48 13.47 3.92 -16.52
N TYR A 49 13.93 5.13 -16.83
CA TYR A 49 14.63 5.99 -15.87
C TYR A 49 13.80 6.26 -14.61
N VAL A 50 12.53 6.67 -14.78
CA VAL A 50 11.64 6.93 -13.63
C VAL A 50 11.40 5.66 -12.81
N TYR A 51 11.20 4.50 -13.44
CA TYR A 51 11.07 3.23 -12.73
C TYR A 51 12.33 2.85 -11.94
N LEU A 52 13.51 3.08 -12.52
CA LEU A 52 14.78 2.87 -11.81
C LEU A 52 14.92 3.82 -10.61
N CYS A 53 14.53 5.10 -10.75
CA CYS A 53 14.51 6.04 -9.64
C CYS A 53 13.54 5.61 -8.53
N ILE A 54 12.33 5.17 -8.89
CA ILE A 54 11.34 4.64 -7.93
C ILE A 54 11.92 3.43 -7.19
N LEU A 55 12.51 2.47 -7.94
CA LEU A 55 13.12 1.28 -7.36
C LEU A 55 14.27 1.64 -6.42
N PHE A 56 15.12 2.59 -6.81
CA PHE A 56 16.21 3.08 -5.97
C PHE A 56 15.69 3.74 -4.69
N VAL A 57 14.67 4.59 -4.76
CA VAL A 57 14.06 5.20 -3.57
C VAL A 57 13.47 4.13 -2.65
N ILE A 58 12.81 3.11 -3.18
CA ILE A 58 12.23 2.02 -2.39
C ILE A 58 13.33 1.16 -1.75
N LEU A 59 14.31 0.69 -2.53
CA LEU A 59 15.32 -0.27 -2.08
C LEU A 59 16.49 0.35 -1.29
N ALA A 60 16.86 1.60 -1.59
CA ALA A 60 17.96 2.28 -0.90
C ALA A 60 17.43 3.25 0.16
N GLY A 61 16.42 4.06 -0.15
CA GLY A 61 15.89 5.05 0.79
C GLY A 61 14.96 4.43 1.83
N ILE A 62 13.78 3.99 1.39
CA ILE A 62 12.72 3.51 2.28
C ILE A 62 13.16 2.25 3.03
N ARG A 63 13.77 1.28 2.36
CA ARG A 63 14.24 0.04 2.99
C ARG A 63 15.23 0.30 4.11
N THR A 64 16.26 1.13 3.90
CA THR A 64 17.27 1.41 4.95
C THR A 64 16.67 2.23 6.09
N TYR A 65 15.78 3.16 5.77
CA TYR A 65 15.05 3.93 6.78
C TYR A 65 14.20 3.02 7.68
N VAL A 66 13.40 2.13 7.09
CA VAL A 66 12.56 1.18 7.84
C VAL A 66 13.41 0.20 8.65
N GLN A 67 14.51 -0.28 8.06
CA GLN A 67 15.45 -1.18 8.73
C GLN A 67 15.99 -0.55 10.04
N HIS A 68 16.50 0.68 9.98
CA HIS A 68 17.10 1.34 11.13
C HIS A 68 16.05 1.82 12.15
N TYR A 69 14.99 2.48 11.70
CA TYR A 69 14.08 3.18 12.62
C TYR A 69 12.88 2.35 13.09
N ALA A 70 12.44 1.34 12.32
CA ALA A 70 11.24 0.58 12.64
C ALA A 70 11.51 -0.88 13.04
N LEU A 71 12.63 -1.45 12.56
CA LEU A 71 12.92 -2.89 12.68
C LEU A 71 14.19 -3.21 13.47
N SER A 72 14.80 -2.23 14.15
CA SER A 72 16.00 -2.44 14.98
C SER A 72 17.11 -3.16 14.23
N ASP A 73 17.46 -2.66 13.04
CA ASP A 73 18.49 -3.19 12.13
C ASP A 73 18.17 -4.53 11.45
N ASN A 74 16.98 -5.09 11.68
CA ASN A 74 16.52 -6.29 10.96
C ASN A 74 16.14 -5.97 9.51
N GLU A 75 16.47 -6.87 8.60
CA GLU A 75 16.21 -6.70 7.18
C GLU A 75 14.69 -6.68 6.89
N PRO A 76 14.12 -5.64 6.23
CA PRO A 76 12.68 -5.48 6.14
C PRO A 76 11.93 -6.59 5.41
N ILE A 77 12.53 -7.18 4.37
CA ILE A 77 11.89 -8.24 3.58
C ILE A 77 11.90 -9.54 4.39
N GLY A 78 13.04 -9.92 4.95
CA GLY A 78 13.18 -11.09 5.83
C GLY A 78 12.33 -10.97 7.09
N TRP A 79 12.24 -9.77 7.67
CA TRP A 79 11.33 -9.47 8.77
C TRP A 79 9.87 -9.68 8.37
N ALA A 80 9.44 -9.16 7.22
CA ALA A 80 8.06 -9.32 6.75
C ALA A 80 7.71 -10.81 6.50
N LEU A 81 8.64 -11.58 5.96
CA LEU A 81 8.49 -13.03 5.79
C LEU A 81 8.33 -13.74 7.13
N GLY A 82 9.16 -13.41 8.13
CA GLY A 82 9.03 -13.93 9.49
C GLY A 82 7.73 -13.50 10.18
N TYR A 83 7.32 -12.25 9.97
CA TYR A 83 6.13 -11.64 10.56
C TYR A 83 4.82 -12.29 10.08
N LEU A 84 4.77 -12.72 8.81
CA LEU A 84 3.59 -13.30 8.18
C LEU A 84 3.61 -14.84 8.14
N LEU A 85 4.79 -15.45 7.91
CA LEU A 85 4.94 -16.89 7.68
C LEU A 85 5.65 -17.62 8.83
N GLY A 86 6.09 -16.90 9.86
CA GLY A 86 6.97 -17.42 10.91
C GLY A 86 6.43 -18.60 11.71
N ASP A 87 5.11 -18.83 11.74
CA ASP A 87 4.48 -19.96 12.44
C ASP A 87 4.21 -21.17 11.54
N LEU A 88 4.41 -21.07 10.21
CA LEU A 88 4.23 -22.22 9.32
C LEU A 88 5.36 -23.24 9.53
N PRO A 89 5.07 -24.50 9.91
CA PRO A 89 6.11 -25.50 10.14
C PRO A 89 6.97 -25.78 8.90
N GLN A 90 6.33 -25.85 7.72
CA GLN A 90 6.97 -26.07 6.43
C GLN A 90 7.93 -24.91 6.06
N PHE A 91 7.46 -23.68 6.23
CA PHE A 91 8.25 -22.49 5.94
C PHE A 91 9.49 -22.40 6.84
N ARG A 92 9.31 -22.56 8.16
CA ARG A 92 10.43 -22.57 9.11
C ARG A 92 11.46 -23.64 8.77
N PHE A 93 11.02 -24.86 8.48
CA PHE A 93 11.93 -25.94 8.11
C PHE A 93 12.75 -25.60 6.87
N GLN A 94 12.14 -24.98 5.85
CA GLN A 94 12.86 -24.54 4.66
C GLN A 94 13.88 -23.43 4.97
N VAL A 95 13.52 -22.46 5.82
CA VAL A 95 14.42 -21.37 6.26
C VAL A 95 15.63 -21.92 7.01
N VAL A 96 15.41 -22.82 7.96
CA VAL A 96 16.48 -23.49 8.74
C VAL A 96 17.35 -24.33 7.80
N LYS A 97 16.75 -25.15 6.94
CA LYS A 97 17.45 -25.99 5.97
C LYS A 97 18.33 -25.17 5.01
N ALA A 98 17.85 -23.99 4.61
CA ALA A 98 18.59 -23.07 3.76
C ALA A 98 19.57 -22.16 4.53
N SER A 99 19.68 -22.30 5.86
CA SER A 99 20.50 -21.44 6.74
C SER A 99 20.18 -19.94 6.62
N LEU A 100 18.92 -19.61 6.37
CA LEU A 100 18.44 -18.23 6.17
C LEU A 100 17.99 -17.54 7.48
N GLU A 101 18.22 -18.15 8.64
CA GLU A 101 17.74 -17.66 9.95
C GLU A 101 18.32 -16.29 10.33
N ARG A 102 19.51 -15.95 9.84
CA ARG A 102 20.12 -14.63 10.05
C ARG A 102 19.46 -13.53 9.22
N TRP A 103 18.82 -13.90 8.12
CA TRP A 103 18.14 -12.98 7.22
C TRP A 103 16.64 -12.91 7.51
N ILE A 104 16.00 -14.03 7.83
CA ILE A 104 14.57 -14.15 8.14
C ILE A 104 14.38 -14.28 9.64
N CYS A 105 13.78 -13.26 10.23
CA CYS A 105 13.48 -13.19 11.65
C CYS A 105 12.39 -14.20 12.06
N LEU A 106 12.79 -15.39 12.53
CA LEU A 106 11.83 -16.38 13.02
C LEU A 106 11.44 -16.08 14.47
N PRO A 107 10.14 -16.02 14.81
CA PRO A 107 9.72 -15.91 16.20
C PRO A 107 10.19 -17.15 16.99
N ALA A 108 10.66 -16.94 18.22
CA ALA A 108 10.99 -18.02 19.14
C ALA A 108 9.72 -18.79 19.50
N ARG A 109 9.76 -20.12 19.44
CA ARG A 109 8.69 -20.92 20.05
C ARG A 109 8.88 -20.87 21.55
N ALA A 110 7.79 -20.67 22.29
CA ALA A 110 7.80 -20.95 23.72
C ALA A 110 8.22 -22.42 23.90
N SER A 111 9.40 -22.65 24.47
CA SER A 111 9.82 -23.99 24.83
C SER A 111 8.93 -24.47 25.98
N PRO A 112 8.26 -25.64 25.89
CA PRO A 112 7.48 -26.19 26.99
C PRO A 112 8.33 -26.63 28.19
N SER A 113 9.67 -26.54 28.11
CA SER A 113 10.59 -27.11 29.10
C SER A 113 11.28 -26.11 30.04
N THR A 114 10.85 -24.85 30.11
CA THR A 114 11.47 -23.86 31.04
C THR A 114 10.46 -22.95 31.72
N THR A 115 9.18 -23.27 31.65
CA THR A 115 8.17 -22.69 32.53
C THR A 115 7.59 -23.84 33.35
N PRO A 116 7.67 -23.80 34.70
CA PRO A 116 6.84 -24.70 35.50
C PRO A 116 5.40 -24.50 35.03
N LEU A 117 4.67 -25.62 34.91
CA LEU A 117 3.27 -25.69 34.55
C LEU A 117 2.53 -24.42 34.99
N PRO A 118 1.88 -23.65 34.09
CA PRO A 118 1.21 -22.44 34.49
C PRO A 118 -0.01 -22.83 35.32
N THR A 119 0.16 -22.94 36.63
CA THR A 119 -0.94 -22.69 37.55
C THR A 119 -1.45 -21.30 37.26
N CYS A 120 -2.77 -21.16 37.18
CA CYS A 120 -3.53 -20.01 36.66
C CYS A 120 -3.36 -18.70 37.46
N ALA A 121 -2.23 -18.50 38.14
CA ALA A 121 -1.97 -17.47 39.12
C ALA A 121 -1.01 -16.36 38.64
N ASP A 122 -0.25 -16.54 37.56
CA ASP A 122 0.74 -15.55 37.12
C ASP A 122 0.21 -14.70 35.95
N ASN A 123 -0.53 -13.65 36.31
CA ASN A 123 -0.78 -12.37 35.62
C ASN A 123 -1.21 -12.33 34.13
N HIS A 124 -1.42 -13.45 33.44
CA HIS A 124 -1.94 -13.47 32.06
C HIS A 124 -3.48 -13.57 31.97
N CYS A 125 -4.18 -13.63 33.10
CA CYS A 125 -5.64 -13.79 33.16
C CYS A 125 -6.44 -12.52 32.77
N THR A 126 -5.78 -11.45 32.30
CA THR A 126 -6.44 -10.22 31.80
C THR A 126 -6.56 -10.16 30.28
N ASP A 127 -6.07 -11.17 29.56
CA ASP A 127 -6.22 -11.23 28.11
C ASP A 127 -7.61 -11.72 27.70
N GLY A 128 -8.34 -10.90 26.94
CA GLY A 128 -9.67 -11.25 26.44
C GLY A 128 -9.67 -12.56 25.64
N TRP A 129 -10.80 -13.28 25.61
CA TRP A 129 -10.93 -14.59 24.96
C TRP A 129 -10.38 -14.67 23.52
N VAL A 130 -10.44 -13.57 22.75
CA VAL A 130 -9.87 -13.51 21.40
C VAL A 130 -8.35 -13.56 21.39
N GLN A 131 -7.68 -12.96 22.38
CA GLN A 131 -6.23 -13.02 22.52
C GLN A 131 -5.78 -14.42 22.94
N HIS A 132 -6.51 -15.06 23.87
CA HIS A 132 -6.30 -16.46 24.20
C HIS A 132 -6.53 -17.39 23.00
N ALA A 133 -7.60 -17.22 22.23
CA ALA A 133 -7.82 -18.01 21.03
C ALA A 133 -6.70 -17.82 19.98
N ARG A 134 -6.26 -16.58 19.75
CA ARG A 134 -5.15 -16.22 18.84
C ARG A 134 -3.83 -16.90 19.24
N LEU A 135 -3.45 -16.78 20.51
CA LEU A 135 -2.17 -17.29 21.01
C LEU A 135 -2.19 -18.80 21.27
N ALA A 136 -3.30 -19.36 21.75
CA ALA A 136 -3.39 -20.77 22.13
C ALA A 136 -3.72 -21.72 20.97
N SER A 137 -4.47 -21.28 19.94
CA SER A 137 -4.94 -22.20 18.89
C SER A 137 -4.26 -22.04 17.52
N LEU A 138 -3.81 -20.84 17.16
CA LEU A 138 -3.32 -20.56 15.81
C LEU A 138 -1.87 -20.08 15.79
N GLY A 139 -1.45 -19.27 16.77
CA GLY A 139 -0.19 -18.54 16.73
C GLY A 139 -0.33 -17.16 16.07
N PRO A 140 0.55 -16.19 16.41
CA PRO A 140 0.46 -14.81 15.94
C PRO A 140 0.54 -14.67 14.40
N ALA A 141 1.47 -15.36 13.73
CA ALA A 141 1.67 -15.24 12.28
C ALA A 141 0.56 -15.95 11.50
N ASN A 142 0.12 -17.14 11.94
CA ASN A 142 -1.01 -17.84 11.31
C ASN A 142 -2.31 -17.05 11.41
N THR A 143 -2.52 -16.33 12.52
CA THR A 143 -3.68 -15.45 12.66
C THR A 143 -3.67 -14.36 11.58
N ARG A 144 -2.52 -13.73 11.33
CA ARG A 144 -2.37 -12.71 10.26
C ARG A 144 -2.61 -13.28 8.86
N LEU A 145 -2.21 -14.52 8.61
CA LEU A 145 -2.51 -15.21 7.35
C LEU A 145 -4.00 -15.47 7.18
N VAL A 146 -4.67 -15.94 8.23
CA VAL A 146 -6.13 -16.13 8.23
C VAL A 146 -6.85 -14.80 8.00
N LEU A 147 -6.42 -13.73 8.67
CA LEU A 147 -6.94 -12.38 8.45
C LEU A 147 -6.70 -11.90 7.00
N SER A 148 -5.53 -12.18 6.42
CA SER A 148 -5.22 -11.85 5.03
C SER A 148 -6.15 -12.58 4.06
N GLY A 149 -6.35 -13.89 4.26
CA GLY A 149 -7.28 -14.69 3.46
C GLY A 149 -8.73 -14.22 3.60
N TYR A 150 -9.14 -13.88 4.83
CA TYR A 150 -10.45 -13.31 5.12
C TYR A 150 -10.70 -11.98 4.37
N CYS A 151 -9.74 -11.05 4.42
CA CYS A 151 -9.82 -9.80 3.67
C CYS A 151 -9.94 -10.03 2.16
N LEU A 152 -9.12 -10.93 1.61
CA LEU A 152 -9.17 -11.26 0.19
C LEU A 152 -10.52 -11.88 -0.21
N ALA A 153 -11.10 -12.74 0.64
CA ALA A 153 -12.42 -13.32 0.40
C ALA A 153 -13.53 -12.25 0.40
N ILE A 154 -13.49 -11.30 1.34
CA ILE A 154 -14.44 -10.17 1.37
C ILE A 154 -14.30 -9.31 0.12
N ILE A 155 -13.08 -8.97 -0.29
CA ILE A 155 -12.84 -8.18 -1.51
C ILE A 155 -13.38 -8.94 -2.72
N ALA A 156 -13.08 -10.25 -2.85
CA ALA A 156 -13.57 -11.06 -3.97
C ALA A 156 -15.10 -11.15 -3.99
N ALA A 157 -15.74 -11.34 -2.85
CA ALA A 157 -17.19 -11.36 -2.72
C ALA A 157 -17.80 -9.98 -3.08
N GLY A 158 -17.25 -8.89 -2.55
CA GLY A 158 -17.71 -7.53 -2.83
C GLY A 158 -17.59 -7.16 -4.31
N LEU A 159 -16.44 -7.49 -4.94
CA LEU A 159 -16.24 -7.31 -6.37
C LEU A 159 -17.22 -8.14 -7.20
N THR A 160 -17.47 -9.39 -6.79
CA THR A 160 -18.46 -10.26 -7.47
C THR A 160 -19.86 -9.68 -7.38
N VAL A 161 -20.27 -9.19 -6.20
CA VAL A 161 -21.57 -8.53 -6.02
C VAL A 161 -21.66 -7.29 -6.92
N VAL A 162 -20.68 -6.39 -6.88
CA VAL A 162 -20.67 -5.16 -7.69
C VAL A 162 -20.71 -5.47 -9.20
N ALA A 163 -20.01 -6.51 -9.65
CA ALA A 163 -20.00 -6.93 -11.05
C ALA A 163 -21.33 -7.53 -11.52
N ARG A 164 -22.16 -8.07 -10.60
CA ARG A 164 -23.48 -8.63 -10.90
C ARG A 164 -24.62 -7.61 -10.77
N LEU A 165 -24.37 -6.42 -10.23
CA LEU A 165 -25.38 -5.37 -10.07
C LEU A 165 -25.74 -4.73 -11.42
N SER A 166 -27.04 -4.71 -11.74
CA SER A 166 -27.60 -4.08 -12.94
C SER A 166 -27.28 -2.58 -13.00
N PRO A 167 -26.96 -2.03 -14.20
CA PRO A 167 -26.62 -0.62 -14.37
C PRO A 167 -27.79 0.37 -14.19
N VAL A 168 -28.98 -0.13 -13.85
CA VAL A 168 -30.18 0.72 -13.70
C VAL A 168 -30.39 1.19 -12.25
N TYR A 169 -29.79 0.53 -11.24
CA TYR A 169 -29.94 0.86 -9.81
C TYR A 169 -28.63 1.35 -9.16
N GLU A 170 -27.81 2.04 -9.95
CA GLU A 170 -26.37 1.75 -10.02
C GLU A 170 -25.48 2.45 -8.99
N VAL A 171 -25.83 3.64 -8.48
CA VAL A 171 -24.88 4.45 -7.70
C VAL A 171 -25.04 4.28 -6.19
N ASP A 172 -26.26 4.34 -5.67
CA ASP A 172 -26.52 4.28 -4.22
C ASP A 172 -26.27 2.87 -3.67
N THR A 173 -26.70 1.83 -4.39
CA THR A 173 -26.47 0.43 -4.00
C THR A 173 -24.98 0.07 -4.04
N ARG A 174 -24.22 0.52 -5.04
CA ARG A 174 -22.77 0.28 -5.11
C ARG A 174 -22.02 0.98 -3.97
N ARG A 175 -22.42 2.19 -3.61
CA ARG A 175 -21.87 2.90 -2.44
C ARG A 175 -22.15 2.12 -1.14
N LYS A 176 -23.38 1.62 -0.94
CA LYS A 176 -23.74 0.80 0.22
C LYS A 176 -22.94 -0.50 0.31
N VAL A 177 -22.79 -1.22 -0.81
CA VAL A 177 -21.97 -2.44 -0.87
C VAL A 177 -20.52 -2.14 -0.51
N PHE A 178 -19.94 -1.05 -1.03
CA PHE A 178 -18.59 -0.64 -0.69
C PHE A 178 -18.43 -0.33 0.80
N HIS A 179 -19.35 0.46 1.39
CA HIS A 179 -19.27 0.79 2.82
C HIS A 179 -19.43 -0.46 3.70
N PHE A 180 -20.36 -1.37 3.36
CA PHE A 180 -20.55 -2.62 4.09
C PHE A 180 -19.30 -3.50 4.00
N MET A 181 -18.69 -3.60 2.82
CA MET A 181 -17.43 -4.31 2.61
C MET A 181 -16.30 -3.73 3.47
N MET A 182 -16.20 -2.40 3.55
CA MET A 182 -15.20 -1.71 4.37
C MET A 182 -15.41 -2.02 5.86
N VAL A 183 -16.65 -1.94 6.35
CA VAL A 183 -16.97 -2.28 7.75
C VAL A 183 -16.68 -3.76 8.03
N ALA A 184 -17.13 -4.66 7.17
CA ALA A 184 -16.89 -6.10 7.31
C ALA A 184 -15.40 -6.45 7.28
N MET A 185 -14.61 -5.75 6.47
CA MET A 185 -13.17 -5.97 6.40
C MET A 185 -12.44 -5.38 7.62
N PHE A 186 -12.67 -4.11 7.96
CA PHE A 186 -11.88 -3.40 8.98
C PHE A 186 -12.32 -3.70 10.41
N LEU A 187 -13.61 -3.87 10.69
CA LEU A 187 -14.09 -4.06 12.07
C LEU A 187 -13.48 -5.30 12.75
N PRO A 188 -13.55 -6.52 12.17
CA PRO A 188 -12.97 -7.69 12.81
C PRO A 188 -11.45 -7.69 12.76
N THR A 189 -10.83 -7.20 11.69
CA THR A 189 -9.36 -7.21 11.55
C THR A 189 -8.70 -6.22 12.50
N THR A 190 -9.25 -5.02 12.66
CA THR A 190 -8.74 -4.03 13.62
C THR A 190 -8.90 -4.50 15.07
N TYR A 191 -9.98 -5.25 15.34
CA TYR A 191 -10.20 -5.85 16.65
C TYR A 191 -9.21 -7.00 16.94
N VAL A 192 -8.93 -7.87 15.96
CA VAL A 192 -8.07 -9.06 16.15
C VAL A 192 -6.57 -8.75 16.08
N ASP A 193 -6.12 -7.85 15.21
CA ASP A 193 -4.69 -7.46 15.10
C ASP A 193 -4.55 -6.02 14.55
N PRO A 194 -4.63 -5.00 15.42
CA PRO A 194 -4.55 -3.60 14.99
C PRO A 194 -3.17 -3.21 14.44
N CYS A 195 -2.09 -3.87 14.87
CA CYS A 195 -0.74 -3.65 14.35
C CYS A 195 -0.66 -4.07 12.88
N PHE A 196 -1.15 -5.28 12.61
CA PHE A 196 -1.18 -5.83 11.26
C PHE A 196 -2.03 -4.95 10.34
N VAL A 197 -3.21 -4.52 10.79
CA VAL A 197 -4.06 -3.62 9.99
C VAL A 197 -3.39 -2.28 9.74
N ALA A 198 -2.73 -1.68 10.74
CA ALA A 198 -2.01 -0.41 10.55
C ALA A 198 -0.89 -0.54 9.51
N LEU A 199 -0.12 -1.63 9.58
CA LEU A 199 0.93 -1.93 8.60
C LEU A 199 0.36 -2.16 7.20
N ALA A 200 -0.67 -2.99 7.08
CA ALA A 200 -1.32 -3.29 5.82
C ALA A 200 -1.94 -2.03 5.19
N LEU A 201 -2.59 -1.18 6.01
CA LEU A 201 -3.18 0.07 5.56
C LEU A 201 -2.13 1.06 5.04
N ALA A 202 -0.99 1.19 5.73
CA ALA A 202 0.12 2.02 5.29
C ALA A 202 0.73 1.52 3.97
N LEU A 203 0.92 0.20 3.84
CA LEU A 203 1.45 -0.42 2.63
C LEU A 203 0.50 -0.23 1.44
N VAL A 204 -0.80 -0.53 1.63
CA VAL A 204 -1.82 -0.36 0.60
C VAL A 204 -1.93 1.11 0.18
N LEU A 205 -1.94 2.05 1.13
CA LEU A 205 -1.93 3.48 0.84
C LEU A 205 -0.70 3.87 -0.01
N ALA A 206 0.50 3.42 0.37
CA ALA A 206 1.72 3.70 -0.39
C ALA A 206 1.66 3.15 -1.82
N VAL A 207 1.15 1.92 -1.99
CA VAL A 207 0.95 1.30 -3.32
C VAL A 207 -0.06 2.10 -4.14
N PHE A 208 -1.20 2.49 -3.56
CA PHE A 208 -2.20 3.30 -4.25
C PHE A 208 -1.65 4.66 -4.69
N LEU A 209 -0.92 5.36 -3.83
CA LEU A 209 -0.27 6.64 -4.17
C LEU A 209 0.77 6.47 -5.27
N LEU A 210 1.56 5.38 -5.25
CA LEU A 210 2.52 5.08 -6.29
C LEU A 210 1.82 4.77 -7.63
N LEU A 211 0.78 3.95 -7.62
CA LEU A 211 -0.01 3.65 -8.83
C LEU A 211 -0.68 4.90 -9.39
N ASP A 212 -1.17 5.79 -8.52
CA ASP A 212 -1.75 7.06 -8.92
C ASP A 212 -0.71 7.99 -9.55
N LEU A 213 0.48 8.08 -8.95
CA LEU A 213 1.62 8.82 -9.51
C LEU A 213 2.02 8.29 -10.89
N LEU A 214 2.10 6.96 -11.06
CA LEU A 214 2.40 6.31 -12.34
C LEU A 214 1.31 6.58 -13.40
N ARG A 215 0.04 6.62 -12.98
CA ARG A 215 -1.08 7.00 -13.84
C ARG A 215 -0.99 8.46 -14.27
N ALA A 216 -0.83 9.38 -13.31
CA ALA A 216 -0.77 10.83 -13.54
C ALA A 216 0.42 11.24 -14.42
N SER A 217 1.55 10.54 -14.30
CA SER A 217 2.75 10.74 -15.13
C SER A 217 2.67 10.12 -16.53
N GLN A 218 1.59 9.40 -16.87
CA GLN A 218 1.35 8.79 -18.19
C GLN A 218 2.48 7.89 -18.70
N LEU A 219 3.17 7.21 -17.78
CA LEU A 219 4.32 6.34 -18.06
C LEU A 219 3.87 5.00 -18.67
N PRO A 220 4.40 4.58 -19.83
CA PRO A 220 4.18 3.23 -20.35
C PRO A 220 4.97 2.21 -19.51
N PRO A 221 4.51 0.96 -19.37
CA PRO A 221 3.25 0.39 -19.88
C PRO A 221 2.06 0.55 -18.94
N LEU A 222 2.30 0.84 -17.66
CA LEU A 222 1.31 0.71 -16.57
C LEU A 222 0.23 1.80 -16.55
N SER A 223 0.53 3.02 -17.00
CA SER A 223 -0.43 4.14 -16.90
C SER A 223 -1.76 3.89 -17.64
N ARG A 224 -1.72 3.27 -18.82
CA ARG A 224 -2.90 3.01 -19.66
C ARG A 224 -3.86 1.97 -19.06
N PRO A 225 -3.43 0.76 -18.65
CA PRO A 225 -4.34 -0.21 -18.02
C PRO A 225 -4.91 0.34 -16.69
N ILE A 226 -4.11 1.04 -15.90
CA ILE A 226 -4.58 1.67 -14.65
C ILE A 226 -5.66 2.72 -14.93
N ALA A 227 -5.42 3.63 -15.89
CA ALA A 227 -6.40 4.65 -16.26
C ALA A 227 -7.71 4.01 -16.77
N ARG A 228 -7.64 2.96 -17.60
CA ARG A 228 -8.83 2.24 -18.08
C ARG A 228 -9.62 1.60 -16.95
N PHE A 229 -8.94 0.97 -15.99
CA PHE A 229 -9.58 0.36 -14.83
C PHE A 229 -10.30 1.40 -13.96
N LEU A 230 -9.71 2.58 -13.79
CA LEU A 230 -10.27 3.64 -12.96
C LEU A 230 -11.38 4.45 -13.65
N THR A 231 -11.39 4.50 -14.99
CA THR A 231 -12.34 5.33 -15.78
C THR A 231 -13.81 5.19 -15.36
N PRO A 232 -14.36 3.99 -15.11
CA PRO A 232 -15.76 3.83 -14.69
C PRO A 232 -16.10 4.44 -13.32
N TYR A 233 -15.09 4.72 -12.51
CA TYR A 233 -15.24 5.23 -11.14
C TYR A 233 -14.95 6.74 -11.06
N VAL A 234 -14.55 7.38 -12.16
CA VAL A 234 -14.24 8.82 -12.24
C VAL A 234 -15.53 9.64 -12.38
N ASP A 235 -15.73 10.61 -11.48
CA ASP A 235 -16.83 11.58 -11.59
C ASP A 235 -16.56 12.57 -12.74
N GLY A 236 -17.60 13.01 -13.45
CA GLY A 236 -17.49 13.89 -14.62
C GLY A 236 -16.80 15.24 -14.34
N ARG A 237 -16.64 15.61 -13.05
CA ARG A 237 -15.91 16.78 -12.58
C ARG A 237 -14.38 16.67 -12.74
N ASP A 238 -13.85 15.45 -12.78
CA ASP A 238 -12.41 15.17 -12.88
C ASP A 238 -11.88 15.14 -14.32
N LEU A 239 -12.76 15.19 -15.32
CA LEU A 239 -12.40 15.11 -16.75
C LEU A 239 -11.69 16.37 -17.28
N ARG A 240 -11.51 17.41 -16.44
CA ARG A 240 -10.89 18.68 -16.83
C ARG A 240 -9.39 18.79 -16.50
N GLY A 241 -8.80 17.80 -15.83
CA GLY A 241 -7.37 17.81 -15.46
C GLY A 241 -6.64 16.51 -15.79
N PRO A 242 -5.29 16.53 -15.91
CA PRO A 242 -4.47 15.33 -16.09
C PRO A 242 -4.42 14.43 -14.84
N VAL A 243 -4.98 14.89 -13.71
CA VAL A 243 -5.05 14.18 -12.44
C VAL A 243 -6.51 13.89 -12.12
N VAL A 244 -6.85 12.62 -11.92
CA VAL A 244 -8.16 12.19 -11.41
C VAL A 244 -8.11 12.31 -9.89
N ILE A 245 -8.65 13.40 -9.39
CA ILE A 245 -8.51 13.85 -8.00
C ILE A 245 -9.46 13.08 -7.06
N SER A 246 -10.61 12.61 -7.54
CA SER A 246 -11.65 12.02 -6.68
C SER A 246 -11.22 10.74 -5.97
N HIS A 247 -10.39 9.90 -6.60
CA HIS A 247 -9.95 8.61 -6.01
C HIS A 247 -8.89 8.80 -4.93
N ILE A 248 -7.98 9.76 -5.15
CA ILE A 248 -6.92 10.09 -4.20
C ILE A 248 -7.53 10.65 -2.92
N PHE A 249 -8.48 11.61 -3.04
CA PHE A 249 -9.10 12.19 -1.85
C PHE A 249 -9.99 11.23 -1.07
N LEU A 250 -10.66 10.29 -1.75
CA LEU A 250 -11.46 9.28 -1.06
C LEU A 250 -10.59 8.28 -0.29
N LEU A 251 -9.49 7.82 -0.89
CA LEU A 251 -8.56 6.89 -0.25
C LEU A 251 -7.78 7.56 0.89
N ILE A 252 -7.24 8.76 0.66
CA ILE A 252 -6.51 9.52 1.68
C ILE A 252 -7.44 9.92 2.84
N GLY A 253 -8.64 10.43 2.52
CA GLY A 253 -9.59 10.92 3.51
C GLY A 253 -10.13 9.85 4.45
N CYS A 254 -10.14 8.57 4.02
CA CYS A 254 -10.56 7.45 4.86
C CYS A 254 -9.36 6.72 5.50
N ALA A 255 -8.27 6.51 4.77
CA ALA A 255 -7.13 5.75 5.26
C ALA A 255 -6.30 6.50 6.31
N ILE A 256 -6.07 7.81 6.14
CA ILE A 256 -5.23 8.58 7.06
C ILE A 256 -5.83 8.64 8.48
N PRO A 257 -7.11 8.99 8.68
CA PRO A 257 -7.69 9.03 10.02
C PRO A 257 -7.61 7.68 10.72
N LEU A 258 -7.96 6.59 10.02
CA LEU A 258 -7.89 5.24 10.58
C LEU A 258 -6.45 4.85 10.93
N TRP A 259 -5.48 5.16 10.06
CA TRP A 259 -4.07 4.91 10.31
C TRP A 259 -3.56 5.68 11.53
N LEU A 260 -3.87 6.97 11.65
CA LEU A 260 -3.48 7.78 12.80
C LEU A 260 -4.11 7.27 14.11
N SER A 261 -5.38 6.85 14.07
CA SER A 261 -6.04 6.24 15.23
C SER A 261 -5.36 4.95 15.67
N LEU A 262 -4.93 4.08 14.73
CA LEU A 262 -4.22 2.85 15.06
C LEU A 262 -2.77 3.10 15.49
N ALA A 263 -2.11 4.15 14.96
CA ALA A 263 -0.76 4.53 15.33
C ALA A 263 -0.67 5.06 16.76
N ALA A 264 -1.74 5.66 17.29
CA ALA A 264 -1.82 6.18 18.65
C ALA A 264 -1.98 5.08 19.73
N LEU A 265 -2.16 3.81 19.35
CA LEU A 265 -2.32 2.72 20.30
C LEU A 265 -1.00 2.45 21.07
N PRO A 266 -1.05 2.24 22.39
CA PRO A 266 0.14 1.95 23.19
C PRO A 266 0.76 0.63 22.73
N ARG A 267 2.09 0.63 22.61
CA ARG A 267 2.89 -0.56 22.23
C ARG A 267 3.49 -1.17 23.48
N VAL A 268 3.61 -2.50 23.53
CA VAL A 268 4.42 -3.17 24.55
C VAL A 268 5.89 -2.86 24.22
N VAL A 269 6.46 -1.85 24.86
CA VAL A 269 7.89 -1.51 24.72
C VAL A 269 8.68 -1.90 25.97
N GLU A 270 8.02 -2.07 27.11
CA GLU A 270 8.66 -2.25 28.42
C GLU A 270 8.30 -3.58 29.09
N GLY A 271 9.33 -4.41 29.22
CA GLY A 271 9.49 -5.30 30.36
C GLY A 271 10.97 -5.19 30.76
N GLU A 272 11.23 -4.72 31.98
CA GLU A 272 12.49 -4.86 32.73
C GLU A 272 12.77 -6.35 33.02
N GLY A 273 12.84 -7.15 31.98
CA GLY A 273 13.26 -8.54 32.01
C GLY A 273 14.43 -8.67 31.05
N GLU A 274 15.57 -9.05 31.59
CA GLU A 274 16.81 -9.38 30.90
C GLU A 274 16.58 -10.57 29.95
N GLY A 275 15.90 -10.30 28.85
CA GLY A 275 15.55 -11.25 27.82
C GLY A 275 15.46 -10.48 26.51
N ASP A 276 16.35 -10.83 25.58
CA ASP A 276 16.42 -10.26 24.23
C ASP A 276 15.02 -10.23 23.61
N GLY A 277 14.41 -9.04 23.59
CA GLY A 277 13.08 -8.84 23.05
C GLY A 277 13.17 -9.13 21.56
N GLY A 278 12.74 -10.34 21.18
CA GLY A 278 12.95 -10.88 19.84
C GLY A 278 12.48 -9.97 18.72
N PRO A 279 12.69 -10.36 17.45
CA PRO A 279 12.60 -9.46 16.29
C PRO A 279 11.22 -8.81 16.04
N LEU A 280 10.18 -9.21 16.78
CA LEU A 280 8.82 -8.67 16.72
C LEU A 280 8.49 -7.71 17.89
N ARG A 281 9.48 -7.25 18.66
CA ARG A 281 9.30 -6.32 19.77
C ARG A 281 8.56 -5.05 19.33
N GLY A 282 7.57 -4.61 20.10
CA GLY A 282 6.76 -3.42 19.79
C GLY A 282 5.69 -3.61 18.70
N TRP A 283 5.62 -4.80 18.09
CA TRP A 283 4.62 -5.14 17.07
C TRP A 283 3.39 -5.89 17.62
N GLU A 284 3.25 -5.93 18.95
CA GLU A 284 2.06 -6.42 19.67
C GLU A 284 1.50 -5.32 20.61
N VAL A 285 0.19 -5.34 20.85
CA VAL A 285 -0.51 -4.40 21.74
C VAL A 285 -0.84 -5.09 23.07
N PRO A 286 -0.58 -4.47 24.24
CA PRO A 286 -0.63 -5.14 25.55
C PRO A 286 -2.02 -5.66 25.94
N THR A 287 -3.07 -4.85 25.77
CA THR A 287 -4.44 -5.22 26.18
C THR A 287 -5.46 -4.44 25.37
N ARG A 288 -6.58 -5.10 25.04
CA ARG A 288 -7.68 -4.56 24.23
C ARG A 288 -8.84 -4.07 25.10
N ASP A 289 -8.52 -3.24 26.08
CA ASP A 289 -9.53 -2.63 26.92
C ASP A 289 -10.28 -1.53 26.13
N VAL A 290 -11.54 -1.79 25.82
CA VAL A 290 -12.54 -0.78 25.39
C VAL A 290 -12.84 0.23 26.52
N LYS A 291 -12.13 0.15 27.65
CA LYS A 291 -12.07 1.24 28.62
C LYS A 291 -11.15 2.32 28.07
N MET A 292 -11.72 3.11 27.17
CA MET A 292 -11.35 4.49 26.91
C MET A 292 -11.42 5.22 28.26
N LYS A 293 -10.37 5.09 29.08
CA LYS A 293 -10.27 5.81 30.34
C LYS A 293 -10.16 7.27 29.93
N ALA A 294 -11.24 7.99 30.17
CA ALA A 294 -11.29 9.43 30.15
C ALA A 294 -9.97 9.95 30.71
N GLN A 295 -9.28 10.72 29.89
CA GLN A 295 -8.06 11.42 30.18
C GLN A 295 -8.25 12.14 31.52
N LYS A 296 -7.74 11.55 32.59
CA LYS A 296 -7.79 12.14 33.92
C LYS A 296 -6.83 13.32 33.87
N ALA A 297 -7.41 14.50 33.69
CA ALA A 297 -6.69 15.76 33.79
C ALA A 297 -5.87 15.74 35.09
N ARG A 298 -4.56 15.93 34.96
CA ARG A 298 -3.70 16.23 36.11
C ARG A 298 -4.18 17.56 36.71
N PRO A 299 -4.54 17.64 38.00
CA PRO A 299 -4.60 18.93 38.67
C PRO A 299 -3.19 19.53 38.74
N ALA A 300 -3.13 20.84 38.51
CA ALA A 300 -1.94 21.68 38.56
C ALA A 300 -1.32 21.73 39.96
#